data_AF-A0A1D6QPR9-F1
#
_entry.id   AF-A0A1D6QPR9-F1
#
_cell.length_a   1.000
_cell.length_b   1.000
_cell.length_c   1.000
_cell.angle_alpha   90.00
_cell.angle_beta   90.00
_cell.angle_gamma   90.00
#
_symmetry.space_group_name_H-M   'P 1'
#
loop_
_entity.id
_entity.type
_entity.pdbx_description
1 polymer ?
#
loop_
_entity_poly.entity_id
_entity_poly.type
_entity_poly.pdbx_seq_one_letter_code
_entity_poly.pdbx_strand_id
1 'polypeptide(L)'
;MFICSLCNLNTTRHLVMSMQAACLDGLGGEKHVEPSLQETTLIQQMFGGRLKSKVKCLRCYHESERYENIMDLTLEIHGWVESLQDALTQFTAPEDLDGDNMYKCGSCAAYVKARKQLSVHEVPNILTVVLKRFQVIVFVLNFIT
;
A
#
# COMPACT_ATOMS: atom_id res chain seq x y z
N MET A 1 -15.29 21.21 4.36
CA MET A 1 -16.04 20.61 3.23
C MET A 1 -15.41 19.34 2.66
N PHE A 2 -14.07 19.17 2.68
CA PHE A 2 -13.38 17.97 2.13
C PHE A 2 -13.50 16.67 2.96
N ILE A 3 -13.94 16.72 4.22
CA ILE A 3 -14.14 15.51 5.05
C ILE A 3 -15.40 14.73 4.59
N CYS A 4 -16.37 15.40 3.97
CA CYS A 4 -17.68 14.80 3.65
C CYS A 4 -17.61 13.81 2.46
N SER A 5 -16.74 14.04 1.49
CA SER A 5 -16.63 13.19 0.30
C SER A 5 -15.85 11.89 0.55
N LEU A 6 -14.81 11.94 1.39
CA LEU A 6 -14.06 10.74 1.81
C LEU A 6 -14.87 9.84 2.76
N CYS A 7 -15.72 10.42 3.62
CA CYS A 7 -16.65 9.62 4.42
C CYS A 7 -17.61 8.82 3.54
N ASN A 8 -18.11 9.38 2.43
CA ASN A 8 -19.07 8.69 1.57
C ASN A 8 -18.47 7.46 0.87
N LEU A 9 -17.26 7.57 0.30
CA LEU A 9 -16.67 6.45 -0.45
C LEU A 9 -16.24 5.29 0.48
N ASN A 10 -15.68 5.61 1.65
CA ASN A 10 -15.40 4.59 2.67
C ASN A 10 -16.70 3.98 3.22
N THR A 11 -17.76 4.77 3.38
CA THR A 11 -19.08 4.23 3.78
C THR A 11 -19.63 3.27 2.73
N THR A 12 -19.50 3.59 1.44
CA THR A 12 -19.90 2.67 0.36
C THR A 12 -19.11 1.37 0.42
N ARG A 13 -17.77 1.43 0.56
CA ARG A 13 -16.93 0.23 0.70
C ARG A 13 -17.38 -0.61 1.91
N HIS A 14 -17.54 0.01 3.08
CA HIS A 14 -17.99 -0.68 4.29
C HIS A 14 -19.37 -1.32 4.13
N LEU A 15 -20.29 -0.65 3.43
CA LEU A 15 -21.61 -1.18 3.14
C LEU A 15 -21.53 -2.41 2.24
N VAL A 16 -20.78 -2.38 1.13
CA VAL A 16 -20.62 -3.54 0.25
C VAL A 16 -19.92 -4.70 0.96
N MET A 17 -18.89 -4.42 1.79
CA MET A 17 -18.25 -5.43 2.65
C MET A 17 -19.24 -6.07 3.62
N SER A 18 -20.12 -5.28 4.21
CA SER A 18 -21.13 -5.78 5.16
C SER A 18 -22.19 -6.63 4.46
N MET A 19 -22.62 -6.23 3.26
CA MET A 19 -23.54 -7.02 2.44
C MET A 19 -22.93 -8.37 2.04
N GLN A 20 -21.67 -8.36 1.58
CA GLN A 20 -20.95 -9.58 1.23
C GLN A 20 -20.81 -10.52 2.45
N ALA A 21 -20.39 -9.99 3.59
CA ALA A 21 -20.26 -10.77 4.82
C ALA A 21 -21.60 -11.41 5.22
N ALA A 22 -22.70 -10.65 5.16
CA ALA A 22 -24.04 -11.17 5.48
C ALA A 22 -24.50 -12.27 4.51
N CYS A 23 -24.19 -12.15 3.21
CA CYS A 23 -24.48 -13.21 2.24
C CYS A 23 -23.66 -14.49 2.48
N LEU A 24 -22.43 -14.36 2.98
CA LEU A 24 -21.52 -15.48 3.21
C LEU A 24 -21.68 -16.11 4.61
N ASP A 25 -22.31 -15.42 5.56
CA ASP A 25 -22.55 -15.93 6.92
C ASP A 25 -23.33 -17.26 6.91
N GLY A 26 -24.38 -17.35 6.09
CA GLY A 26 -25.16 -18.57 5.89
C GLY A 26 -24.40 -19.72 5.20
N LEU A 27 -23.21 -19.47 4.66
CA LEU A 27 -22.36 -20.45 3.97
C LEU A 27 -21.10 -20.83 4.79
N GLY A 28 -21.04 -20.45 6.07
CA GLY A 28 -19.88 -20.72 6.94
C GLY A 28 -18.88 -19.58 7.03
N GLY A 29 -19.21 -18.40 6.50
CA GLY A 29 -18.46 -17.16 6.62
C GLY A 29 -17.32 -16.99 5.60
N GLU A 30 -16.77 -15.78 5.53
CA GLU A 30 -15.75 -15.40 4.54
C GLU A 30 -14.46 -16.25 4.63
N LYS A 31 -14.15 -16.78 5.81
CA LYS A 31 -12.94 -17.58 6.07
C LYS A 31 -12.96 -18.96 5.40
N HIS A 32 -14.14 -19.45 5.02
CA HIS A 32 -14.31 -20.73 4.30
C HIS A 32 -14.30 -20.58 2.78
N VAL A 33 -14.30 -19.35 2.27
CA VAL A 33 -14.22 -19.06 0.83
C VAL A 33 -12.77 -19.20 0.38
N GLU A 34 -12.55 -20.02 -0.64
CA GLU A 34 -11.26 -20.18 -1.33
C GLU A 34 -10.64 -18.80 -1.67
N PRO A 35 -9.35 -18.54 -1.37
CA PRO A 35 -8.72 -17.24 -1.63
C PRO A 35 -8.84 -16.77 -3.09
N SER A 36 -8.83 -17.73 -4.02
CA SER A 36 -9.03 -17.49 -5.45
C SER A 36 -10.40 -16.88 -5.78
N LEU A 37 -11.45 -17.25 -5.04
CA LEU A 37 -12.80 -16.71 -5.20
C LEU A 37 -12.93 -15.32 -4.56
N GLN A 38 -12.16 -15.02 -3.51
CA GLN A 38 -12.16 -13.70 -2.88
C GLN A 38 -11.70 -12.60 -3.86
N GLU A 39 -10.79 -12.95 -4.79
CA GLU A 39 -10.33 -12.04 -5.84
C GLU A 39 -11.41 -11.76 -6.92
N THR A 40 -12.47 -12.58 -7.00
CA THR A 40 -13.58 -12.39 -7.95
C THR A 40 -14.77 -11.64 -7.35
N THR A 41 -14.70 -11.29 -6.07
CA THR A 41 -15.78 -10.58 -5.38
C THR A 41 -16.03 -9.22 -6.04
N LEU A 42 -17.29 -8.76 -5.96
CA LEU A 42 -17.66 -7.41 -6.42
C LEU A 42 -16.77 -6.33 -5.80
N ILE A 43 -16.34 -6.53 -4.56
CA ILE A 43 -15.47 -5.64 -3.82
C ILE A 43 -14.09 -5.56 -4.47
N GLN A 44 -13.48 -6.71 -4.80
CA GLN A 44 -12.19 -6.74 -5.50
C GLN A 44 -12.31 -6.17 -6.91
N GLN A 45 -13.42 -6.41 -7.62
CA GLN A 45 -13.64 -5.86 -8.96
C GLN A 45 -13.81 -4.33 -8.96
N MET A 46 -14.40 -3.77 -7.91
CA MET A 46 -14.65 -2.33 -7.81
C MET A 46 -13.46 -1.57 -7.21
N PHE A 47 -12.93 -2.04 -6.09
CA PHE A 47 -11.93 -1.33 -5.28
C PHE A 47 -10.56 -2.00 -5.27
N GLY A 48 -10.45 -3.23 -5.77
CA GLY A 48 -9.21 -3.99 -5.79
C GLY A 48 -8.27 -3.52 -6.90
N GLY A 49 -7.01 -3.33 -6.53
CA GLY A 49 -5.90 -3.08 -7.46
C GLY A 49 -4.68 -3.91 -7.07
N ARG A 50 -3.58 -3.75 -7.82
CA ARG A 50 -2.31 -4.41 -7.52
C ARG A 50 -1.16 -3.43 -7.55
N LEU A 51 -0.33 -3.46 -6.50
CA LEU A 51 0.98 -2.82 -6.48
C LEU A 51 2.05 -3.80 -6.91
N LYS A 52 3.07 -3.30 -7.58
CA LYS A 52 4.30 -4.00 -7.88
C LYS A 52 5.43 -3.40 -7.06
N SER A 53 6.04 -4.20 -6.20
CA SER A 53 7.28 -3.87 -5.50
C SER A 53 8.46 -4.48 -6.26
N LYS A 54 9.38 -3.62 -6.68
CA LYS A 54 10.62 -4.03 -7.35
C LYS A 54 11.80 -3.71 -6.46
N VAL A 55 12.63 -4.71 -6.16
CA VAL A 55 13.86 -4.55 -5.36
C VAL A 55 15.05 -4.97 -6.19
N LYS A 56 16.00 -4.06 -6.40
CA LYS A 56 17.25 -4.30 -7.11
C LYS A 56 18.41 -4.35 -6.13
N CYS A 57 19.09 -5.48 -6.06
CA CYS A 57 20.32 -5.62 -5.30
C CYS A 57 21.43 -4.75 -5.91
N LEU A 58 22.10 -3.90 -5.14
CA LEU A 58 23.19 -3.07 -5.66
C LEU A 58 24.55 -3.77 -5.69
N ARG A 59 24.62 -5.01 -5.19
CA ARG A 59 25.84 -5.84 -5.22
C ARG A 59 25.89 -6.77 -6.43
N CYS A 60 24.82 -7.52 -6.68
CA CYS A 60 24.75 -8.50 -7.77
C CYS A 60 23.77 -8.12 -8.89
N TYR A 61 23.09 -6.97 -8.78
CA TYR A 61 22.12 -6.45 -9.75
C TYR A 61 20.90 -7.33 -10.02
N HIS A 62 20.71 -8.41 -9.26
CA HIS A 62 19.50 -9.21 -9.32
C HIS A 62 18.28 -8.39 -8.90
N GLU A 63 17.19 -8.54 -9.65
CA GLU A 63 15.92 -7.83 -9.43
C GLU A 63 14.86 -8.84 -8.96
N SER A 64 14.22 -8.53 -7.84
CA SER A 64 13.08 -9.28 -7.30
C SER A 64 11.83 -8.42 -7.49
N GLU A 65 10.75 -9.05 -7.95
CA GLU A 65 9.45 -8.41 -8.09
C GLU A 65 8.42 -9.13 -7.23
N ARG A 66 7.55 -8.36 -6.57
CA ARG A 66 6.43 -8.87 -5.78
C ARG A 66 5.18 -8.09 -6.13
N TYR A 67 4.06 -8.79 -6.18
CA TYR A 67 2.75 -8.19 -6.44
C TYR A 67 1.91 -8.29 -5.18
N GLU A 68 1.31 -7.17 -4.79
CA GLU A 68 0.51 -7.06 -3.58
C GLU A 68 -0.87 -6.50 -3.94
N ASN A 69 -1.92 -7.22 -3.54
CA ASN A 69 -3.29 -6.77 -3.71
C ASN A 69 -3.56 -5.60 -2.76
N ILE A 70 -4.20 -4.55 -3.27
CA ILE A 70 -4.56 -3.36 -2.52
C ILE A 70 -6.05 -3.07 -2.66
N MET A 71 -6.60 -2.45 -1.61
CA MET A 71 -7.97 -1.89 -1.61
C MET A 71 -7.97 -0.37 -1.45
N ASP A 72 -6.84 0.18 -0.99
CA ASP A 72 -6.60 1.59 -0.82
C ASP A 72 -5.10 1.88 -0.98
N LEU A 73 -4.78 3.12 -1.32
CA LEU A 73 -3.42 3.65 -1.29
C LEU A 73 -3.29 4.56 -0.07
N THR A 74 -2.43 4.17 0.87
CA THR A 74 -2.08 5.03 2.00
C THR A 74 -0.88 5.89 1.61
N LEU A 75 -1.11 7.19 1.43
CA LEU A 75 -0.09 8.15 1.08
C LEU A 75 0.37 8.93 2.31
N GLU A 76 1.67 8.95 2.52
CA GLU A 76 2.25 9.77 3.58
C GLU A 76 2.40 11.21 3.10
N ILE A 77 1.95 12.15 3.93
CA ILE A 77 2.08 13.58 3.63
C ILE A 77 3.27 14.10 4.43
N HIS A 78 4.42 14.24 3.77
CA HIS A 78 5.67 14.71 4.37
C HIS A 78 6.16 16.00 3.71
N GLY A 79 6.64 16.95 4.51
CA GLY A 79 7.37 18.13 4.04
C GLY A 79 6.62 18.95 2.98
N TRP A 80 7.15 18.94 1.76
CA TRP A 80 6.78 19.71 0.56
C TRP A 80 5.62 19.16 -0.28
N VAL A 81 4.89 18.13 0.17
CA VAL A 81 3.75 17.58 -0.59
C VAL A 81 2.57 18.56 -0.55
N GLU A 82 2.30 19.22 -1.68
CA GLU A 82 1.22 20.22 -1.81
C GLU A 82 0.01 19.69 -2.59
N SER A 83 0.21 18.66 -3.42
CA SER A 83 -0.83 18.03 -4.23
C SER A 83 -0.89 16.51 -4.07
N LEU A 84 -2.00 15.90 -4.53
CA LEU A 84 -2.12 14.45 -4.60
C LEU A 84 -1.09 13.84 -5.55
N GLN A 85 -0.76 14.54 -6.63
CA GLN A 85 0.25 14.13 -7.59
C GLN A 85 1.63 14.06 -6.94
N ASP A 86 1.98 15.02 -6.08
CA ASP A 86 3.24 15.00 -5.33
C ASP A 86 3.27 13.82 -4.37
N ALA A 87 2.17 13.56 -3.66
CA ALA A 87 2.04 12.43 -2.75
C ALA A 87 2.20 11.09 -3.47
N LEU A 88 1.59 10.93 -4.64
CA LEU A 88 1.72 9.73 -5.48
C LEU A 88 3.13 9.58 -6.08
N THR A 89 3.75 10.70 -6.46
CA THR A 89 5.13 10.72 -6.95
C THR A 89 6.09 10.28 -5.86
N GLN A 90 5.92 10.80 -4.64
CA GLN A 90 6.71 10.39 -3.48
C GLN A 90 6.48 8.92 -3.14
N PHE A 91 5.23 8.44 -3.18
CA PHE A 91 4.89 7.04 -2.90
C PHE A 91 5.54 6.04 -3.87
N THR A 92 5.72 6.43 -5.12
CA THR A 92 6.34 5.60 -6.17
C THR A 92 7.83 5.91 -6.40
N ALA A 93 8.39 6.82 -5.61
CA ALA A 93 9.81 7.17 -5.70
C ALA A 93 10.68 5.97 -5.27
N PRO A 94 11.83 5.75 -5.93
CA PRO A 94 12.77 4.75 -5.49
C PRO A 94 13.37 5.15 -4.14
N GLU A 95 13.44 4.19 -3.22
CA GLU A 95 14.08 4.30 -1.93
C GLU A 95 15.31 3.39 -1.86
N ASP A 96 16.37 3.84 -1.19
CA ASP A 96 17.56 3.04 -0.95
C ASP A 96 17.45 2.33 0.41
N LEU A 97 17.58 1.01 0.38
CA LEU A 97 17.59 0.12 1.53
C LEU A 97 19.04 -0.03 2.02
N ASP A 98 19.39 0.67 3.09
CA ASP A 98 20.75 0.76 3.66
C ASP A 98 20.71 0.78 5.20
N GLY A 99 21.88 0.68 5.84
CA GLY A 99 22.03 0.70 7.30
C GLY A 99 21.22 -0.41 7.98
N ASP A 100 20.32 -0.03 8.89
CA ASP A 100 19.46 -0.98 9.61
C ASP A 100 18.36 -1.57 8.73
N ASN A 101 18.06 -0.95 7.57
CA ASN A 101 17.01 -1.37 6.62
C ASN A 101 17.56 -2.14 5.41
N MET A 102 18.74 -2.76 5.51
CA MET A 102 19.35 -3.51 4.41
C MET A 102 18.49 -4.71 3.95
N TYR A 103 18.53 -4.97 2.64
CA TYR A 103 17.80 -6.06 2.01
C TYR A 103 18.56 -7.40 2.07
N LYS A 104 17.89 -8.48 2.47
CA LYS A 104 18.46 -9.83 2.40
C LYS A 104 18.30 -10.39 0.98
N CYS A 105 19.36 -10.35 0.19
CA CYS A 105 19.34 -10.86 -1.18
C CYS A 105 19.46 -12.38 -1.21
N GLY A 106 18.51 -13.05 -1.89
CA GLY A 106 18.51 -14.50 -2.08
C GLY A 106 19.74 -15.01 -2.84
N SER A 107 20.17 -14.31 -3.89
CA SER A 107 21.33 -14.71 -4.71
C SER A 107 22.66 -14.50 -4.01
N CYS A 108 22.79 -13.45 -3.18
CA CYS A 108 24.00 -13.20 -2.38
C CYS A 108 24.03 -13.95 -1.04
N ALA A 109 22.88 -14.49 -0.62
CA ALA A 109 22.65 -15.04 0.73
C ALA A 109 23.08 -14.11 1.88
N ALA A 110 23.02 -12.78 1.67
CA ALA A 110 23.53 -11.78 2.62
C ALA A 110 22.67 -10.51 2.63
N TYR A 111 22.76 -9.74 3.72
CA TYR A 111 22.21 -8.39 3.79
C TYR A 111 23.09 -7.44 2.97
N VAL A 112 22.46 -6.74 2.02
CA VAL A 112 23.13 -5.88 1.05
C VAL A 112 22.31 -4.60 0.84
N LYS A 113 22.99 -3.55 0.37
CA LYS A 113 22.30 -2.35 -0.12
C LYS A 113 21.45 -2.71 -1.33
N ALA A 114 20.23 -2.21 -1.37
CA ALA A 114 19.32 -2.43 -2.48
C ALA A 114 18.52 -1.15 -2.78
N ARG A 115 17.99 -1.05 -3.99
CA ARG A 115 17.03 -0.01 -4.34
C ARG A 115 15.65 -0.62 -4.49
N LYS A 116 14.68 -0.12 -3.73
CA LYS A 116 13.28 -0.56 -3.79
C LYS A 116 12.44 0.51 -4.44
N GLN A 117 11.45 0.11 -5.24
CA GLN A 117 10.49 1.01 -5.85
C GLN A 117 9.11 0.34 -5.88
N LEU A 118 8.07 1.13 -5.60
CA LEU A 118 6.68 0.72 -5.77
C LEU A 118 6.13 1.32 -7.06
N SER A 119 5.29 0.57 -7.76
CA SER A 119 4.50 1.07 -8.88
C SER A 119 3.09 0.47 -8.85
N VAL A 120 2.13 1.18 -9.44
CA VAL A 120 0.78 0.66 -9.62
C VAL A 120 0.80 -0.27 -10.83
N HIS A 121 0.53 -1.56 -10.60
CA HIS A 121 0.46 -2.57 -11.66
C HIS A 121 -0.95 -2.62 -12.26
N GLU A 122 -1.97 -2.64 -11.39
CA GLU A 122 -3.37 -2.61 -11.78
C GLU A 122 -4.13 -1.58 -10.98
N VAL A 123 -4.91 -0.75 -11.68
CA VAL A 123 -5.68 0.33 -11.10
C VAL A 123 -7.11 -0.17 -10.84
N PRO A 124 -7.68 0.06 -9.65
CA PRO A 124 -9.08 -0.24 -9.38
C PRO A 124 -10.01 0.69 -10.15
N ASN A 125 -11.25 0.25 -10.38
CA ASN A 125 -12.30 1.10 -10.94
C ASN A 125 -12.63 2.29 -10.00
N ILE A 126 -12.54 2.06 -8.70
CA ILE A 126 -12.72 3.05 -7.65
C ILE A 126 -11.48 3.05 -6.77
N LEU A 127 -10.61 4.05 -6.96
CA LEU A 127 -9.42 4.23 -6.14
C LEU A 127 -9.75 4.96 -4.83
N THR A 128 -9.51 4.29 -3.70
CA THR A 128 -9.55 4.94 -2.38
C THR A 128 -8.16 5.35 -1.97
N VAL A 129 -7.99 6.63 -1.60
CA VAL A 129 -6.70 7.17 -1.14
C VAL A 129 -6.84 7.64 0.30
N VAL A 130 -6.01 7.08 1.18
CA VAL A 130 -5.93 7.45 2.59
C VAL A 130 -4.72 8.35 2.77
N LEU A 131 -4.96 9.59 3.22
CA LEU A 131 -3.87 10.53 3.51
C LEU A 131 -3.45 10.38 4.97
N LYS A 132 -2.24 9.87 5.20
CA LYS A 132 -1.65 9.75 6.53
C LYS A 132 -1.05 11.10 6.93
N ARG A 133 -1.92 11.96 7.46
CA ARG A 133 -1.59 13.35 7.86
C ARG A 133 -1.04 13.46 9.29
N PHE A 134 -1.17 12.41 10.10
CA PHE A 134 -0.71 12.41 11.48
C PHE A 134 0.61 11.66 11.58
N GLN A 135 1.61 12.34 12.10
CA GLN A 135 2.88 11.74 12.48
C GLN A 135 3.16 12.10 13.93
N VAL A 136 3.66 11.13 14.69
CA VAL A 136 4.18 11.39 16.02
C VAL A 136 5.47 12.17 15.81
N ILE A 137 5.40 13.49 15.97
CA ILE A 137 6.60 14.35 16.01
C ILE A 137 7.35 13.97 17.28
N VAL A 138 8.32 13.07 17.16
CA VAL A 138 9.35 12.94 18.18
C VAL A 138 10.25 14.16 17.99
N PHE A 139 10.04 15.19 18.81
CA PHE A 139 11.02 16.26 18.96
C PHE A 139 12.31 15.60 19.47
N VAL A 140 13.25 15.31 18.57
CA VAL A 140 14.65 15.26 18.97
C VAL A 140 14.98 16.71 19.30
N LEU A 141 14.86 17.06 20.58
CA LEU A 141 15.55 18.22 21.12
C LEU A 141 17.04 17.96 20.92
N ASN A 142 17.57 18.39 19.77
CA ASN A 142 18.98 18.75 19.69
C ASN A 142 19.14 20.04 20.51
N PHE A 143 19.18 19.87 21.84
CA PHE A 143 19.77 20.89 22.69
C PHE A 143 21.25 20.95 22.33
N ILE A 144 21.65 22.14 21.88
CA ILE A 144 23.04 22.57 21.77
C ILE A 144 23.77 22.19 23.06
N THR A 145 24.84 21.41 22.93
CA THR A 145 26.01 21.47 23.82
C THR A 145 27.25 21.24 22.98
#